data_AF-A0A498ATF5-F1
#
_entry.id   AF-A0A498ATF5-F1
#
_cell.length_a   1.000
_cell.length_b   1.000
_cell.length_c   1.000
_cell.angle_alpha   90.00
_cell.angle_beta   90.00
_cell.angle_gamma   90.00
#
_symmetry.space_group_name_H-M   'P 1'
#
loop_
_entity.id
_entity.type
_entity.pdbx_description
1 polymer ?
#
loop_
_entity_poly.entity_id
_entity_poly.type
_entity_poly.pdbx_seq_one_letter_code
_entity_poly.pdbx_strand_id
1 'polypeptide(L)' 'MAEDRSGPSFTDDEYRFLRHVRFGEMPPAVRPEERTALTETDPRRDQPDPGDERDRWDLRHGA' A
#
# COMPACT_ATOMS: atom_id res chain seq x y z
N MET A 1 -17.65 4.98 28.18
CA MET A 1 -17.32 3.56 27.97
C MET A 1 -16.26 3.50 26.89
N ALA A 2 -14.97 3.42 27.27
CA ALA A 2 -13.93 3.13 26.29
C ALA A 2 -13.98 1.62 26.07
N GLU A 3 -14.51 1.20 24.92
CA GLU A 3 -14.54 -0.20 24.53
C GLU A 3 -13.11 -0.73 24.60
N ASP A 4 -12.91 -1.77 25.39
CA ASP A 4 -11.65 -2.47 25.51
C ASP A 4 -11.28 -3.02 24.13
N ARG A 5 -10.40 -2.32 23.41
CA ARG A 5 -9.86 -2.76 22.11
C ARG A 5 -8.90 -3.95 22.25
N SER A 6 -8.79 -4.54 23.44
CA SER A 6 -8.21 -5.86 23.65
C SER A 6 -9.11 -6.91 22.99
N GLY A 7 -9.09 -6.99 21.66
CA GLY A 7 -9.57 -8.17 20.95
C GLY A 7 -8.87 -9.42 21.52
N PRO A 8 -9.49 -10.61 21.41
CA PRO A 8 -8.90 -11.85 21.91
C PRO A 8 -7.45 -11.98 21.42
N SER A 9 -6.52 -12.20 22.34
CA SER A 9 -5.11 -12.44 22.02
C SER A 9 -5.01 -13.84 21.41
N PHE A 10 -4.81 -13.92 20.11
CA PHE A 10 -4.55 -15.19 19.44
C PHE A 10 -3.07 -15.55 19.50
N THR A 11 -2.77 -16.83 19.49
CA THR A 11 -1.43 -17.37 19.29
C THR A 11 -0.98 -17.18 17.84
N ASP A 12 0.33 -17.31 17.57
CA ASP A 12 0.88 -17.22 16.22
C ASP A 12 0.29 -18.27 15.26
N ASP A 13 0.01 -19.47 15.77
CA ASP A 13 -0.61 -20.56 14.99
C ASP A 13 -2.07 -20.23 14.63
N GLU A 14 -2.83 -19.63 15.54
CA GLU A 14 -4.19 -19.17 15.28
C GLU A 14 -4.20 -18.01 14.28
N TYR A 15 -3.29 -17.05 14.40
CA TYR A 15 -3.12 -16.00 13.41
C TYR A 15 -2.69 -16.54 12.04
N ARG A 16 -1.83 -17.57 12.00
CA ARG A 16 -1.48 -18.27 10.75
C ARG A 16 -2.72 -18.89 10.11
N PHE A 17 -3.54 -19.59 10.89
CA PHE A 17 -4.77 -20.21 10.41
C PHE A 17 -5.76 -19.16 9.87
N LEU A 18 -6.03 -18.09 10.63
CA LEU A 18 -6.93 -17.03 10.21
C LEU A 18 -6.45 -16.32 8.94
N ARG A 19 -5.14 -16.08 8.83
CA ARG A 19 -4.52 -15.53 7.63
C ARG A 19 -4.70 -16.47 6.43
N HIS A 20 -4.49 -17.78 6.61
CA HIS A 20 -4.67 -18.77 5.55
C HIS A 20 -6.12 -18.81 5.06
N VAL A 21 -7.10 -18.84 5.96
CA VAL A 21 -8.52 -18.84 5.57
C VAL A 21 -8.89 -17.57 4.78
N ARG A 22 -8.33 -16.42 5.15
CA ARG A 22 -8.66 -15.12 4.53
C ARG A 22 -7.96 -14.90 3.20
N PHE A 23 -6.70 -15.32 3.07
CA PHE A 23 -5.79 -14.95 1.97
C PHE A 23 -5.13 -16.13 1.25
N GLY A 24 -5.33 -17.35 1.74
CA GLY A 24 -4.67 -18.56 1.23
C GLY A 24 -3.25 -18.74 1.75
N GLU A 25 -2.49 -19.60 1.08
CA GLU A 25 -1.09 -19.88 1.41
C GLU A 25 -0.21 -18.64 1.21
N MET A 26 0.71 -18.43 2.15
CA MET A 26 1.68 -17.35 2.04
C MET A 26 2.69 -17.69 0.95
N PRO A 27 2.96 -16.79 -0.02
CA PRO A 27 4.01 -17.01 -1.00
C PRO A 27 5.36 -17.25 -0.30
N PRO A 28 6.25 -18.07 -0.89
CA PRO A 28 7.58 -18.27 -0.35
C PRO A 28 8.33 -16.94 -0.25
N ALA A 29 9.16 -16.82 0.79
CA ALA A 29 9.97 -15.63 0.97
C ALA A 29 10.95 -15.48 -0.20
N VAL A 30 10.87 -14.35 -0.91
CA VAL A 30 11.77 -14.02 -2.02
C VAL A 30 13.01 -13.30 -1.49
N ARG A 31 14.20 -13.79 -1.81
CA ARG A 31 15.45 -13.14 -1.40
C ARG A 31 15.60 -11.77 -2.05
N PRO A 32 16.32 -10.82 -1.44
CA PRO A 32 16.54 -9.50 -2.03
C PRO A 32 17.07 -9.57 -3.47
N GLU A 33 17.98 -10.50 -3.74
CA GLU A 33 18.62 -10.69 -5.05
C GLU A 33 17.67 -11.22 -6.14
N GLU A 34 16.55 -11.83 -5.74
CA GLU A 34 15.55 -12.43 -6.64
C GLU A 34 14.37 -11.49 -6.90
N ARG A 35 14.37 -10.29 -6.30
CA ARG A 35 13.29 -9.30 -6.48
C ARG A 35 13.44 -8.59 -7.82
N THR A 36 12.34 -8.47 -8.56
CA THR A 36 12.27 -7.66 -9.77
C THR A 36 12.16 -6.18 -9.41
N ALA A 37 13.00 -5.34 -10.00
CA ALA A 37 12.87 -3.90 -9.89
C ALA A 37 11.59 -3.44 -10.60
N LEU A 38 10.71 -2.76 -9.87
CA LEU A 38 9.50 -2.16 -10.42
C LEU A 38 9.73 -0.67 -10.68
N THR A 39 9.15 -0.16 -11.76
CA THR A 39 9.12 1.27 -12.08
C THR A 39 7.69 1.75 -11.86
N GLU A 40 7.54 2.91 -11.19
CA GLU A 40 6.24 3.56 -11.03
C GLU A 40 5.65 3.88 -12.40
N THR A 41 4.39 3.50 -12.60
CA THR A 41 3.67 3.74 -13.86
C THR A 41 2.66 4.86 -13.73
N ASP A 42 2.25 5.23 -12.51
CA ASP A 42 1.40 6.38 -12.25
C ASP A 42 2.16 7.67 -12.62
N PRO A 43 1.51 8.62 -13.31
CA PRO A 43 2.11 9.91 -13.55
C PRO A 43 2.43 10.61 -12.23
N ARG A 44 3.49 11.40 -12.26
CA ARG A 44 3.94 12.20 -11.13
C ARG A 44 2.89 13.24 -10.74
N ARG A 45 2.30 13.07 -9.55
CA ARG A 45 1.26 13.96 -9.01
C ARG A 45 1.75 15.35 -8.63
N ASP A 46 3.06 15.57 -8.63
CA ASP A 46 3.67 16.90 -8.49
C ASP A 46 3.68 17.70 -9.80
N GLN A 47 3.18 17.12 -10.89
CA GLN A 47 3.03 17.80 -12.17
C GLN A 47 1.56 17.79 -12.61
N PRO A 48 1.13 18.81 -13.37
CA PRO A 48 -0.19 18.78 -14.00
C PRO A 48 -0.27 17.60 -14.96
N ASP A 49 -1.49 17.05 -15.10
CA ASP A 49 -1.75 16.07 -16.15
C ASP A 49 -1.40 16.68 -17.52
N PRO A 50 -0.92 15.90 -18.50
CA PRO A 50 -0.57 16.43 -19.83
C PRO A 50 -1.74 17.12 -20.56
N GLY A 51 -2.98 16.87 -20.13
CA GLY A 51 -4.18 17.54 -20.64
C GLY A 51 -4.64 18.76 -19.82
N ASP A 52 -4.03 19.02 -18.67
CA ASP A 52 -4.31 20.20 -17.85
C ASP A 52 -3.45 21.38 -18.34
N GLU A 53 -4.09 22.55 -18.47
CA GLU A 53 -3.39 23.80 -18.78
C GLU A 53 -2.40 24.13 -17.66
N ARG A 54 -1.10 24.10 -17.96
CA ARG A 54 0.00 24.40 -17.04
C ARG A 54 -0.21 25.70 -16.26
N ASP A 55 -0.79 26.71 -16.92
CA ASP A 55 -1.10 28.01 -16.31
C ASP A 55 -2.11 27.90 -15.16
N ARG A 56 -3.13 27.02 -15.28
CA ARG A 56 -4.11 26.80 -14.20
C ARG A 56 -3.51 26.07 -13.01
N TRP A 57 -2.56 25.18 -13.27
CA TRP A 57 -1.82 24.48 -12.23
C TRP A 57 -0.94 25.46 -11.45
N ASP A 58 -0.16 26.28 -12.14
CA ASP A 58 0.74 27.28 -11.54
C ASP A 58 -0.05 28.28 -10.68
N LEU A 59 -1.25 28.71 -11.14
CA LEU A 59 -2.15 29.58 -10.37
C LEU A 59 -2.70 28.93 -9.09
N ARG A 60 -2.99 27.61 -9.12
CA ARG A 60 -3.49 26.86 -7.95
C ARG A 60 -2.40 26.68 -6.89
N HIS A 61 -1.17 26.41 -7.33
CA HIS A 61 -0.08 26.01 -6.46
C HIS A 61 0.83 27.16 -6.03
N GLY A 62 0.64 28.37 -6.58
CA GLY A 62 1.32 29.58 -6.14
C GLY A 62 2.83 29.43 -6.23
N ALA A 63 3.33 29.31 -7.46
CA ALA A 63 4.76 29.26 -7.75
C ALA A 63 5.51 30.52 -7.29
#